data_AF-A0A963LPG7-F1
#
_entry.id   AF-A0A963LPG7-F1
#
_cell.length_a   1.000
_cell.length_b   1.000
_cell.length_c   1.000
_cell.angle_alpha   90.00
_cell.angle_beta   90.00
_cell.angle_gamma   90.00
#
_symmetry.space_group_name_H-M   'P 1'
#
loop_
_entity.id
_entity.type
_entity.pdbx_description
1 polymer ?
#
loop_
_entity_poly.entity_id
_entity_poly.type
_entity_poly.pdbx_seq_one_letter_code
_entity_poly.pdbx_strand_id
1 'polypeptide(L)' 'MSKHPPTPPQPFEAEFVDGVRHIFEERIVFNKLLGLKLIDVAADHVLGRVDMRPELVGHFSYNRMHGGVISA' A
#
# COMPACT_ATOMS: atom_id res chain seq x y z
N MET A 1 -32.53 18.96 16.93
CA MET A 1 -31.47 18.60 15.96
C MET A 1 -31.13 17.13 16.15
N SER A 2 -31.65 16.24 15.30
CA SER A 2 -31.31 14.81 15.39
C SER A 2 -29.88 14.60 14.91
N LYS A 3 -28.96 14.34 15.84
CA LYS A 3 -27.63 13.81 15.54
C LYS A 3 -27.81 12.39 15.03
N HIS A 4 -27.70 12.18 13.72
CA HIS A 4 -27.49 10.84 13.19
C HIS A 4 -26.09 10.39 13.64
N PRO A 5 -25.94 9.21 14.28
CA PRO A 5 -24.62 8.65 14.47
C PRO A 5 -24.00 8.39 13.09
N PRO A 6 -22.69 8.65 12.90
CA PRO A 6 -22.04 8.35 11.64
C PRO A 6 -22.14 6.84 11.38
N THR A 7 -22.71 6.47 10.24
CA THR A 7 -22.70 5.08 9.77
C THR A 7 -21.25 4.66 9.58
N PRO A 8 -20.81 3.51 10.14
CA PRO A 8 -19.47 3.02 9.89
C PRO A 8 -19.28 2.79 8.38
N PRO A 9 -18.09 3.08 7.83
CA PRO A 9 -17.83 2.87 6.41
C PRO A 9 -18.07 1.39 6.06
N GLN A 10 -18.83 1.17 4.99
CA GLN A 10 -19.06 -0.18 4.48
C GLN A 10 -17.79 -0.68 3.76
N PRO A 11 -17.44 -1.98 3.90
CA PRO A 11 -16.33 -2.55 3.16
C PRO A 11 -16.60 -2.49 1.65
N PHE A 12 -15.54 -2.36 0.86
CA PHE A 12 -15.64 -2.44 -0.59
C PHE A 12 -15.98 -3.86 -1.06
N GLU A 13 -16.55 -3.93 -2.26
CA GLU A 13 -16.78 -5.20 -2.95
C GLU A 13 -15.44 -5.91 -3.23
N ALA A 14 -15.42 -7.24 -3.10
CA ALA A 14 -14.19 -8.01 -3.26
C ALA A 14 -13.55 -7.83 -4.65
N GLU A 15 -14.36 -7.79 -5.70
CA GLU A 15 -13.90 -7.58 -7.08
C GLU A 15 -13.18 -6.22 -7.24
N PHE A 16 -13.69 -5.19 -6.57
CA PHE A 16 -13.04 -3.88 -6.56
C PHE A 16 -11.67 -3.94 -5.88
N VAL A 17 -11.59 -4.55 -4.69
CA VAL A 17 -10.34 -4.70 -3.95
C VAL A 17 -9.32 -5.52 -4.74
N ASP A 18 -9.76 -6.58 -5.40
CA ASP A 18 -8.90 -7.43 -6.23
C ASP A 18 -8.38 -6.69 -7.47
N GLY A 19 -9.22 -5.86 -8.11
CA GLY A 19 -8.81 -4.99 -9.19
C GLY A 19 -7.74 -3.98 -8.76
N VAL A 20 -7.93 -3.33 -7.60
CA VAL A 20 -6.93 -2.42 -7.02
C VAL A 20 -5.63 -3.17 -6.74
N ARG A 21 -5.69 -4.35 -6.12
CA ARG A 21 -4.52 -5.20 -5.84
C ARG A 21 -3.77 -5.55 -7.13
N HIS A 22 -4.48 -6.01 -8.16
CA HIS A 22 -3.87 -6.40 -9.42
C HIS A 22 -3.16 -5.21 -10.09
N ILE A 23 -3.76 -4.03 -10.08
CA ILE A 23 -3.14 -2.83 -10.65
C ILE A 23 -1.86 -2.47 -9.87
N PHE A 24 -1.96 -2.32 -8.55
CA PHE A 24 -0.86 -1.78 -7.73
C PHE A 24 0.26 -2.77 -7.47
N GLU A 25 -0.02 -4.07 -7.38
CA GLU A 25 1.01 -5.08 -7.12
C GLU A 25 1.63 -5.65 -8.41
N GLU A 26 0.90 -5.64 -9.53
CA GLU A 26 1.33 -6.36 -10.74
C GLU A 26 1.45 -5.49 -11.99
N ARG A 27 0.50 -4.58 -12.24
CA ARG A 27 0.47 -3.79 -13.47
C ARG A 27 1.38 -2.56 -13.41
N ILE A 28 1.53 -1.95 -12.23
CA ILE A 28 2.54 -0.92 -11.99
C ILE A 28 3.89 -1.63 -11.80
N VAL A 29 4.65 -1.74 -12.88
CA VAL A 29 5.93 -2.48 -12.92
C VAL A 29 6.89 -2.01 -11.84
N PHE A 30 6.92 -0.71 -11.54
CA PHE A 30 7.76 -0.17 -10.47
C PHE A 30 7.36 -0.67 -9.08
N ASN A 31 6.07 -0.72 -8.74
CA ASN A 31 5.58 -1.25 -7.47
C ASN A 31 5.89 -2.75 -7.34
N LYS A 32 5.76 -3.48 -8.44
CA LYS A 32 6.17 -4.88 -8.51
C LYS A 32 7.66 -5.03 -8.26
N LEU A 33 8.49 -4.16 -8.84
CA LEU A 33 9.92 -4.11 -8.55
C LEU A 33 10.15 -3.83 -7.08
N LEU A 34 9.53 -2.82 -6.48
CA LEU A 34 9.65 -2.50 -5.05
C LEU A 34 9.19 -3.65 -4.14
N GLY A 35 8.27 -4.50 -4.61
CA GLY A 35 7.67 -5.57 -3.82
C GLY A 35 6.50 -5.07 -2.95
N LEU A 36 5.79 -4.02 -3.40
CA LEU A 36 4.61 -3.50 -2.71
C LEU A 36 3.52 -4.56 -2.62
N LYS A 37 2.94 -4.72 -1.43
CA LYS A 37 1.78 -5.56 -1.14
C LYS A 37 0.71 -4.77 -0.39
N LEU A 38 -0.54 -4.86 -0.85
CA LEU A 38 -1.70 -4.28 -0.17
C LEU A 38 -2.20 -5.27 0.89
N ILE A 39 -2.23 -4.79 2.13
CA ILE A 39 -2.73 -5.52 3.30
C ILE A 39 -4.22 -5.24 3.49
N ASP A 40 -4.62 -3.98 3.43
CA ASP A 40 -6.02 -3.56 3.62
C ASP A 40 -6.39 -2.41 2.69
N VAL A 41 -7.66 -2.40 2.27
CA VAL A 41 -8.25 -1.36 1.42
C VAL A 41 -9.65 -1.07 1.97
N ALA A 42 -9.79 0.12 2.56
CA ALA A 42 -11.03 0.60 3.13
C ALA A 42 -11.36 2.01 2.64
N ALA A 43 -12.57 2.48 2.93
CA ALA A 43 -13.05 3.77 2.43
C ALA A 43 -12.23 4.98 2.92
N ASP A 44 -11.54 4.85 4.05
CA ASP A 44 -10.78 5.91 4.71
C ASP A 44 -9.27 5.70 4.70
N HIS A 45 -8.79 4.51 4.31
CA HIS A 45 -7.36 4.19 4.29
C HIS A 45 -7.02 3.05 3.33
N VAL A 46 -5.73 2.99 3.01
CA VAL A 46 -5.11 1.82 2.37
C VAL A 46 -3.85 1.50 3.17
N LEU A 47 -3.64 0.23 3.48
CA LEU A 47 -2.45 -0.24 4.16
C LEU A 47 -1.58 -1.03 3.18
N GLY A 48 -0.36 -0.56 2.94
CA GLY A 48 0.64 -1.22 2.12
C GLY A 48 1.84 -1.69 2.95
N ARG A 49 2.57 -2.68 2.41
CA ARG A 49 3.84 -3.16 2.97
C ARG A 49 4.86 -3.35 1.86
N VAL A 50 6.09 -2.97 2.18
CA VAL A 50 7.29 -3.28 1.39
C VAL A 50 8.28 -3.97 2.33
N ASP A 51 8.75 -5.14 1.93
CA ASP A 51 9.73 -5.87 2.72
C ASP A 51 11.14 -5.31 2.56
N MET A 52 11.85 -5.20 3.68
CA MET A 52 13.24 -4.77 3.65
C MET A 52 14.09 -5.83 2.95
N ARG A 53 14.82 -5.42 1.90
CA ARG A 53 15.72 -6.26 1.13
C ARG A 53 16.97 -5.48 0.71
N PRO A 54 18.11 -6.15 0.43
CA PRO A 54 19.38 -5.48 0.14
C PRO A 54 19.30 -4.48 -1.01
N GLU A 55 18.48 -4.75 -2.03
CA GLU A 55 18.34 -3.91 -3.23
C GLU A 55 17.62 -2.58 -2.95
N LEU A 56 17.00 -2.43 -1.78
CA LEU A 56 16.31 -1.20 -1.37
C LEU A 56 17.14 -0.33 -0.43
N VAL A 57 18.35 -0.78 -0.03
CA VAL A 57 19.24 -0.02 0.86
C VAL A 57 19.89 1.13 0.09
N GLY A 58 19.78 2.35 0.62
CA GLY A 58 20.37 3.52 -0.01
C GLY A 58 21.73 3.93 0.54
N HIS A 59 22.00 3.61 1.81
CA HIS A 59 23.24 3.99 2.48
C HIS A 59 24.12 2.75 2.70
N PHE A 60 25.33 2.72 2.13
CA PHE A 60 26.16 1.52 2.13
C PHE A 60 26.61 1.07 3.55
N SER A 61 26.88 2.00 4.47
CA SER A 61 27.32 1.65 5.84
C SER A 61 26.20 1.40 6.85
N TYR A 62 24.97 1.84 6.52
CA TYR A 62 23.85 1.82 7.46
C TYR A 62 22.71 1.16 6.70
N ASN A 63 22.25 -0.01 7.14
CA ASN A 63 21.18 -0.81 6.53
C ASN A 63 19.81 -0.07 6.54
N ARG A 64 19.76 1.07 5.86
CA ARG A 64 18.69 2.04 5.83
C ARG A 64 18.12 2.05 4.43
N MET A 65 16.81 1.98 4.37
CA MET A 65 16.07 2.08 3.12
C MET A 65 16.42 3.39 2.40
N HIS A 66 16.57 3.30 1.09
CA HIS A 66 16.85 4.45 0.23
C HIS A 66 15.68 5.44 0.29
N GLY A 67 15.98 6.75 0.34
CA GLY A 67 14.95 7.79 0.43
C GLY A 67 13.95 7.73 -0.74
N GLY A 68 14.42 7.44 -1.95
CA GLY A 68 13.57 7.25 -3.12
C GLY A 68 12.64 6.03 -3.06
N VAL A 69 12.95 5.02 -2.23
CA VAL A 69 12.03 3.88 -1.98
C VAL A 69 10.93 4.29 -1.00
N ILE A 70 11.25 5.14 -0.02
CA ILE A 70 10.29 5.62 0.99
C ILE A 70 9.30 6.62 0.39
N SER A 71 9.77 7.48 -0.52
CA SER A 71 8.95 8.53 -1.13
C SER A 71 8.09 8.05 -2.31
N ALA A 72 8.37 6.86 -2.82
CA ALA A 72 7.65 6.23 -3.93
C ALA A 72 6.27 5.74 -3.49
#